data_AF-A0A7C5U6E8-F1
#
_entry.id   AF-A0A7C5U6E8-F1
#
_cell.length_a   1.000
_cell.length_b   1.000
_cell.length_c   1.000
_cell.angle_alpha   90.00
_cell.angle_beta   90.00
_cell.angle_gamma   90.00
#
_symmetry.space_group_name_H-M   'P 1'
#
loop_
_entity.id
_entity.type
_entity.pdbx_description
1 polymer ?
#
loop_
_entity_poly.entity_id
_entity_poly.type
_entity_poly.pdbx_seq_one_letter_code
_entity_poly.pdbx_strand_id
1 'polypeptide(L)'
;MVILIPIAISLIPGFIALLLISRKSFTLWLIALLGGGGWLVALMLRLPILSLLTQSPYYILIASLMAGVFEECIRFLILRLGIISKFSLRGFTSLGLGWGLTEALLIYAVPVYVSSMIFNYYGLLDLLPGALERNSAIIIHLSLTLLMSLRIGSIKLLILAVILHSLINYLAVSSLILLGNVWYVEGIIALISLSIFIPILHLRLKQHQ
;
A
#
# COMPACT_ATOMS: atom_id res chain seq x y z
N MET A 1 -15.94 10.74 18.85
CA MET A 1 -14.59 11.34 18.95
C MET A 1 -13.48 10.30 19.04
N VAL A 2 -13.64 9.22 19.80
CA VAL A 2 -12.62 8.16 19.96
C VAL A 2 -12.19 7.52 18.62
N ILE A 3 -13.11 7.34 17.67
CA ILE A 3 -12.84 6.79 16.33
C ILE A 3 -11.91 7.65 15.46
N LEU A 4 -11.77 8.94 15.76
CA LEU A 4 -10.92 9.84 14.98
C LEU A 4 -9.44 9.55 15.23
N ILE A 5 -9.11 9.00 16.40
CA ILE A 5 -7.73 8.65 16.79
C ILE A 5 -7.14 7.58 15.84
N PRO A 6 -7.75 6.39 15.67
CA PRO A 6 -7.20 5.38 14.76
C PRO A 6 -7.20 5.84 13.30
N ILE A 7 -8.23 6.59 12.86
CA ILE A 7 -8.25 7.19 11.52
C ILE A 7 -7.05 8.14 11.35
N ALA A 8 -6.81 9.01 12.32
CA ALA A 8 -5.66 9.92 12.32
C ALA A 8 -4.34 9.15 12.27
N ILE A 9 -4.18 8.10 13.09
CA ILE A 9 -2.97 7.24 13.09
C ILE A 9 -2.75 6.59 11.71
N SER A 10 -3.81 6.17 11.03
CA SER A 10 -3.70 5.49 9.73
C SER A 10 -3.33 6.43 8.57
N LEU A 11 -3.64 7.73 8.67
CA LEU A 11 -3.51 8.68 7.55
C LEU A 11 -2.45 9.77 7.77
N ILE A 12 -2.38 10.34 8.97
CA ILE A 12 -1.56 11.53 9.25
C ILE A 12 -0.07 11.29 8.96
N PRO A 13 0.56 10.18 9.39
CA PRO A 13 1.99 9.99 9.12
C PRO A 13 2.32 9.97 7.63
N GLY A 14 1.56 9.19 6.84
CA GLY A 14 1.73 9.15 5.38
C GLY A 14 1.42 10.48 4.72
N PHE A 15 0.38 11.19 5.19
CA PHE A 15 -0.01 12.49 4.63
C PHE A 15 1.02 13.58 4.94
N ILE A 16 1.59 13.60 6.16
CA ILE A 16 2.70 14.49 6.52
C ILE A 16 3.91 14.16 5.63
N ALA A 17 4.27 12.90 5.45
CA ALA A 17 5.36 12.51 4.55
C ALA A 17 5.11 13.04 3.12
N LEU A 18 3.89 12.89 2.62
CA LEU A 18 3.51 13.39 1.29
C LEU A 18 3.57 14.92 1.22
N LEU A 19 3.10 15.63 2.25
CA LEU A 19 3.18 17.09 2.36
C LEU A 19 4.64 17.57 2.34
N LEU A 20 5.53 16.91 3.07
CA LEU A 20 6.95 17.27 3.13
C LEU A 20 7.67 17.03 1.80
N ILE A 21 7.30 15.98 1.07
CA ILE A 21 7.86 15.64 -0.24
C ILE A 21 7.29 16.55 -1.34
N SER A 22 5.98 16.75 -1.37
CA SER A 22 5.28 17.51 -2.42
C SER A 22 5.40 19.02 -2.23
N ARG A 23 5.34 19.50 -0.99
CA ARG A 23 5.36 20.93 -0.65
C ARG A 23 4.35 21.70 -1.52
N LYS A 24 4.80 22.77 -2.17
CA LYS A 24 3.99 23.60 -3.10
C LYS A 24 3.99 23.07 -4.55
N SER A 25 4.63 21.94 -4.86
CA SER A 25 4.73 21.44 -6.23
C SER A 25 3.42 20.78 -6.67
N PHE A 26 2.66 21.47 -7.51
CA PHE A 26 1.44 20.93 -8.12
C PHE A 26 1.69 19.60 -8.85
N THR A 27 2.82 19.49 -9.56
CA THR A 27 3.20 18.26 -10.26
C THR A 27 3.34 17.08 -9.31
N LEU A 28 3.97 17.24 -8.14
CA LEU A 28 4.12 16.15 -7.17
C LEU A 28 2.76 15.72 -6.60
N TRP A 29 1.85 16.66 -6.36
CA TRP A 29 0.47 16.33 -5.96
C TRP A 29 -0.28 15.57 -7.06
N LEU A 30 -0.16 15.99 -8.31
CA LEU A 30 -0.74 15.26 -9.45
C LEU A 30 -0.16 13.85 -9.58
N ILE A 31 1.13 13.67 -9.31
CA ILE A 31 1.76 12.35 -9.24
C ILE A 31 1.15 11.49 -8.12
N ALA A 32 0.90 12.06 -6.93
CA ALA A 32 0.27 11.32 -5.84
C ALA A 32 -1.16 10.89 -6.20
N LEU A 33 -1.92 11.79 -6.82
CA LEU A 33 -3.26 11.49 -7.33
C LEU A 33 -3.23 10.40 -8.41
N LEU A 34 -2.22 10.41 -9.30
CA LEU A 34 -2.01 9.34 -10.27
C LEU A 34 -1.71 8.00 -9.58
N GLY A 35 -0.95 8.01 -8.48
CA GLY A 35 -0.69 6.83 -7.65
C GLY A 35 -1.96 6.27 -7.02
N GLY A 36 -2.78 7.14 -6.41
CA GLY A 36 -4.07 6.77 -5.84
C GLY A 36 -5.07 6.26 -6.88
N GLY A 37 -5.16 6.94 -8.03
CA GLY A 37 -5.98 6.51 -9.16
C GLY A 37 -5.52 5.16 -9.72
N GLY A 38 -4.21 4.93 -9.80
CA GLY A 38 -3.64 3.64 -10.20
C GLY A 38 -4.05 2.50 -9.26
N TRP A 39 -3.96 2.70 -7.95
CA TRP A 39 -4.44 1.73 -6.97
C TRP A 39 -5.94 1.44 -7.15
N LEU A 40 -6.75 2.47 -7.33
CA LEU A 40 -8.20 2.32 -7.51
C LEU A 40 -8.53 1.52 -8.78
N VAL A 41 -7.86 1.81 -9.89
CA VAL A 41 -8.02 1.05 -11.14
C VAL A 41 -7.64 -0.42 -10.93
N ALA A 42 -6.52 -0.69 -10.26
CA ALA A 42 -6.11 -2.06 -9.94
C ALA A 42 -7.16 -2.80 -9.09
N LEU A 43 -7.72 -2.13 -8.08
CA LEU A 43 -8.81 -2.68 -7.27
C LEU A 43 -10.04 -3.00 -8.13
N MET A 44 -10.50 -2.06 -8.95
CA MET A 44 -11.70 -2.24 -9.79
C MET A 44 -11.56 -3.38 -10.79
N LEU A 45 -10.37 -3.57 -11.37
CA LEU A 45 -10.10 -4.69 -12.27
C LEU A 45 -10.05 -6.04 -11.53
N ARG A 46 -9.60 -6.03 -10.28
CA ARG A 46 -9.45 -7.23 -9.45
C ARG A 46 -10.78 -7.75 -8.90
N LEU A 47 -11.69 -6.86 -8.48
CA LEU A 47 -12.90 -7.23 -7.75
C LEU A 47 -13.84 -8.20 -8.50
N PRO A 48 -14.15 -8.04 -9.81
CA PRO A 48 -15.04 -8.96 -10.51
C PRO A 48 -14.53 -10.40 -10.49
N ILE A 49 -13.23 -10.59 -10.70
CA ILE A 49 -12.61 -11.91 -10.72
C ILE A 49 -12.61 -12.53 -9.31
N LEU A 50 -12.30 -11.75 -8.27
CA LEU A 50 -12.36 -12.25 -6.89
C LEU A 50 -13.77 -12.64 -6.46
N SER A 51 -14.79 -11.92 -6.93
CA SER A 51 -16.19 -12.22 -6.59
C SER A 51 -16.62 -13.63 -7.03
N LEU A 52 -16.09 -14.10 -8.16
CA LEU A 52 -16.35 -15.45 -8.71
C LEU A 52 -15.63 -16.56 -7.94
N LEU A 53 -14.63 -16.23 -7.12
CA LEU A 53 -13.73 -17.19 -6.47
C LEU A 53 -13.89 -17.22 -4.95
N THR A 54 -14.87 -16.50 -4.40
CA THR A 54 -15.09 -16.37 -2.95
C THR A 54 -15.27 -17.68 -2.19
N GLN A 55 -15.77 -18.73 -2.87
CA GLN A 55 -16.00 -20.06 -2.28
C GLN A 55 -14.79 -21.01 -2.42
N SER A 56 -13.69 -20.55 -3.01
CA SER A 56 -12.50 -21.39 -3.21
C SER A 56 -11.78 -21.68 -1.89
N PRO A 57 -11.36 -22.93 -1.61
CA PRO A 57 -10.51 -23.24 -0.45
C PRO A 57 -9.14 -22.55 -0.54
N TYR A 58 -8.74 -22.09 -1.73
CA TYR A 58 -7.50 -21.35 -1.98
C TYR A 58 -7.71 -19.85 -2.07
N TYR A 59 -8.86 -19.32 -1.63
CA TYR A 59 -9.24 -17.92 -1.80
C TYR A 59 -8.18 -16.95 -1.27
N ILE A 60 -7.59 -17.20 -0.10
CA ILE A 60 -6.56 -16.32 0.48
C ILE A 60 -5.35 -16.23 -0.45
N LEU A 61 -4.82 -17.36 -0.90
CA LEU A 61 -3.69 -17.40 -1.82
C LEU A 61 -4.00 -16.67 -3.13
N ILE A 62 -5.19 -16.91 -3.69
CA ILE A 62 -5.64 -16.27 -4.93
C ILE A 62 -5.78 -14.76 -4.73
N ALA A 63 -6.41 -14.31 -3.65
CA ALA A 63 -6.61 -12.90 -3.32
C ALA A 63 -5.28 -12.17 -3.14
N SER A 64 -4.33 -12.78 -2.42
CA SER A 64 -2.98 -12.23 -2.22
C SER A 64 -2.22 -12.14 -3.54
N LEU A 65 -2.25 -13.19 -4.37
CA LEU A 65 -1.61 -13.19 -5.69
C LEU A 65 -2.22 -12.16 -6.62
N MET A 66 -3.54 -12.08 -6.66
CA MET A 66 -4.26 -11.10 -7.48
C MET A 66 -3.97 -9.67 -7.04
N ALA A 67 -3.80 -9.41 -5.74
CA ALA A 67 -3.37 -8.11 -5.28
C ALA A 67 -2.00 -7.73 -5.83
N GLY A 68 -1.01 -8.63 -5.74
CA GLY A 68 0.30 -8.41 -6.35
C GLY A 68 0.22 -8.24 -7.87
N VAL A 69 -0.48 -9.11 -8.59
CA VAL A 69 -0.54 -9.04 -10.05
C VAL A 69 -1.19 -7.74 -10.53
N PHE A 70 -2.37 -7.40 -10.03
CA PHE A 70 -3.09 -6.22 -10.54
C PHE A 70 -2.42 -4.93 -10.13
N GLU A 71 -2.03 -4.78 -8.87
CA GLU A 71 -1.47 -3.52 -8.39
C GLU A 71 -0.08 -3.25 -8.95
N GLU A 72 0.78 -4.27 -8.99
CA GLU A 72 2.13 -4.10 -9.54
C GLU A 72 2.13 -3.91 -11.06
N CYS A 73 1.22 -4.57 -11.80
CA CYS A 73 1.11 -4.36 -13.24
C CYS A 73 0.63 -2.94 -13.59
N ILE A 74 -0.36 -2.40 -12.88
CA ILE A 74 -0.81 -1.02 -13.09
C ILE A 74 0.30 -0.04 -12.72
N ARG A 75 1.00 -0.27 -11.61
CA ARG A 75 2.15 0.56 -11.23
C ARG A 75 3.26 0.51 -12.28
N PHE A 76 3.55 -0.67 -12.82
CA PHE A 76 4.53 -0.87 -13.88
C PHE A 76 4.16 -0.07 -15.13
N LEU A 77 2.89 -0.12 -15.52
CA LEU A 77 2.39 0.62 -16.66
C LEU A 77 2.54 2.12 -16.45
N ILE A 78 2.14 2.65 -15.29
CA ILE A 78 2.28 4.07 -14.95
C ILE A 78 3.74 4.51 -15.02
N LEU A 79 4.65 3.73 -14.41
CA LEU A 79 6.08 4.02 -14.42
C LEU A 79 6.69 3.94 -15.83
N ARG A 80 6.26 2.97 -16.64
CA ARG A 80 6.76 2.75 -18.01
C ARG A 80 6.26 3.80 -19.00
N LEU A 81 4.99 4.20 -18.89
CA LEU A 81 4.41 5.22 -19.76
C LEU A 81 5.02 6.60 -19.50
N GLY A 82 5.63 6.82 -18.33
CA GLY A 82 6.30 8.07 -18.02
C GLY A 82 5.38 9.28 -18.15
N ILE A 83 4.08 9.09 -17.85
CA ILE A 83 2.99 10.07 -18.01
C ILE A 83 3.34 11.42 -17.39
N ILE A 84 4.29 11.42 -16.43
CA ILE A 84 4.86 12.63 -15.86
C ILE A 84 6.36 12.60 -16.14
N SER A 85 6.77 13.38 -17.13
CA SER A 85 8.12 13.37 -17.71
C SER A 85 9.19 13.54 -16.63
N LYS A 86 10.13 12.57 -16.56
CA LYS A 86 11.26 12.47 -15.62
C LYS A 86 10.84 12.43 -14.15
N PHE A 87 10.22 11.33 -13.73
CA PHE A 87 10.10 11.01 -12.32
C PHE A 87 11.48 11.07 -11.63
N SER A 88 11.65 12.07 -10.77
CA SER A 88 12.75 12.15 -9.82
C SER A 88 12.46 11.25 -8.61
N LEU A 89 13.42 11.08 -7.70
CA LEU A 89 13.18 10.39 -6.43
C LEU A 89 11.91 10.91 -5.72
N ARG A 90 11.75 12.24 -5.65
CA ARG A 90 10.54 12.87 -5.09
C ARG A 90 9.26 12.48 -5.83
N GLY A 91 9.34 12.32 -7.14
CA GLY A 91 8.22 11.85 -7.96
C GLY A 91 7.83 10.42 -7.62
N PHE A 92 8.79 9.49 -7.58
CA PHE A 92 8.51 8.10 -7.19
C PHE A 92 7.99 7.98 -5.76
N THR A 93 8.56 8.76 -4.83
CA THR A 93 8.07 8.82 -3.45
C THR A 93 6.64 9.35 -3.40
N SER A 94 6.32 10.42 -4.15
CA SER A 94 4.96 10.96 -4.20
C SER A 94 3.96 9.94 -4.77
N LEU A 95 4.36 9.20 -5.81
CA LEU A 95 3.53 8.16 -6.43
C LEU A 95 3.22 7.04 -5.43
N GLY A 96 4.25 6.53 -4.75
CA GLY A 96 4.10 5.44 -3.77
C GLY A 96 3.31 5.84 -2.53
N LEU A 97 3.52 7.06 -2.02
CA LEU A 97 2.75 7.59 -0.90
C LEU A 97 1.28 7.80 -1.27
N GLY A 98 1.01 8.36 -2.47
CA GLY A 98 -0.37 8.52 -2.96
C GLY A 98 -1.10 7.20 -3.13
N TRP A 99 -0.38 6.16 -3.57
CA TRP A 99 -0.89 4.78 -3.67
C TRP A 99 -1.35 4.27 -2.29
N GLY A 100 -0.45 4.22 -1.31
CA GLY A 100 -0.74 3.69 0.01
C GLY A 100 -1.74 4.53 0.82
N LEU A 101 -1.70 5.86 0.69
CA LEU A 101 -2.68 6.73 1.36
C LEU A 101 -4.09 6.52 0.83
N THR A 102 -4.24 6.26 -0.47
CA THR A 102 -5.54 5.98 -1.07
C THR A 102 -6.10 4.65 -0.57
N GLU A 103 -5.26 3.63 -0.49
CA GLU A 103 -5.63 2.36 0.14
C GLU A 103 -6.03 2.56 1.61
N ALA A 104 -5.20 3.24 2.41
CA ALA A 104 -5.49 3.49 3.82
C ALA A 104 -6.80 4.29 4.01
N LEU A 105 -7.07 5.24 3.13
CA LEU A 105 -8.31 6.01 3.15
C LEU A 105 -9.53 5.13 2.85
N LEU A 106 -9.48 4.36 1.76
CA LEU A 106 -10.64 3.65 1.22
C LEU A 106 -10.89 2.29 1.88
N ILE A 107 -9.84 1.59 2.32
CA ILE A 107 -9.94 0.26 2.94
C ILE A 107 -10.07 0.36 4.47
N TYR A 108 -9.57 1.43 5.09
CA TYR A 108 -9.59 1.55 6.54
C TYR A 108 -10.39 2.77 7.02
N ALA A 109 -9.96 3.99 6.70
CA ALA A 109 -10.54 5.19 7.32
C ALA A 109 -12.03 5.37 7.02
N VAL A 110 -12.44 5.24 5.75
CA VAL A 110 -13.85 5.34 5.35
C VAL A 110 -14.68 4.20 5.95
N PRO A 111 -14.30 2.91 5.82
CA PRO A 111 -15.05 1.81 6.45
C PRO A 111 -15.17 1.93 7.97
N VAL A 112 -14.10 2.33 8.68
CA VAL A 112 -14.14 2.54 10.13
C VAL A 112 -15.12 3.66 10.50
N TYR A 113 -15.06 4.79 9.79
CA TYR A 113 -16.00 5.90 10.02
C TYR A 113 -17.45 5.47 9.78
N VAL A 114 -17.75 4.88 8.63
CA VAL A 114 -19.12 4.43 8.28
C VAL A 114 -19.61 3.36 9.25
N SER A 115 -18.80 2.34 9.54
CA SER A 115 -19.19 1.26 10.45
C SER A 115 -19.47 1.78 11.85
N SER A 116 -18.69 2.76 12.35
CA SER A 116 -18.93 3.36 13.66
C SER A 116 -20.27 4.10 13.76
N MET A 117 -20.76 4.66 12.66
CA MET A 117 -22.07 5.34 12.60
C MET A 117 -23.23 4.33 12.56
N ILE A 118 -23.01 3.16 11.95
CA ILE A 118 -24.04 2.12 11.80
C ILE A 118 -24.16 1.25 13.05
N PHE A 119 -23.03 0.77 13.58
CA PHE A 119 -22.99 -0.23 14.65
C PHE A 119 -22.83 0.39 16.06
N ASN A 120 -22.77 1.72 16.14
CA ASN A 120 -22.74 2.51 17.37
C ASN A 120 -21.59 2.24 18.37
N TYR A 121 -20.65 1.33 18.11
CA TYR A 121 -19.40 1.26 18.87
C TYR A 121 -18.37 0.32 18.25
N TYR A 122 -17.11 0.78 18.21
CA TYR A 122 -15.92 -0.07 18.13
C TYR A 122 -14.95 0.42 19.21
N GLY A 123 -14.37 -0.52 19.98
CA GLY A 123 -13.37 -0.17 20.98
C GLY A 123 -12.13 0.42 20.32
N LEU A 124 -11.51 1.42 20.95
CA LEU A 124 -10.27 2.03 20.44
C LEU A 124 -9.19 0.96 20.19
N LEU A 125 -9.02 0.03 21.13
CA LEU A 125 -8.03 -1.05 21.05
C LEU A 125 -8.28 -2.02 19.90
N ASP A 126 -9.53 -2.20 19.47
CA ASP A 126 -9.89 -3.10 18.38
C ASP A 126 -9.54 -2.49 17.01
N LEU A 127 -9.57 -1.16 16.93
CA LEU A 127 -9.28 -0.43 15.69
C LEU A 127 -7.78 -0.18 15.49
N LEU A 128 -7.02 0.00 16.57
CA LEU A 128 -5.61 0.38 16.49
C LEU A 128 -4.72 -0.56 15.64
N PRO A 129 -4.85 -1.90 15.70
CA PRO A 129 -4.03 -2.79 14.86
C PRO A 129 -4.14 -2.46 13.38
N GLY A 130 -5.37 -2.32 12.86
CA GLY A 130 -5.59 -1.95 11.46
C GLY A 130 -5.05 -0.57 11.12
N ALA A 131 -5.09 0.40 12.05
CA ALA A 131 -4.49 1.71 11.82
C ALA A 131 -2.97 1.65 11.69
N LEU A 132 -2.32 0.78 12.46
CA LEU A 132 -0.88 0.54 12.39
C LEU A 132 -0.51 -0.23 11.12
N GLU A 133 -1.30 -1.23 10.75
CA GLU A 133 -1.17 -1.99 9.51
C GLU A 133 -1.11 -1.06 8.29
N ARG A 134 -2.00 -0.05 8.24
CA ARG A 134 -2.03 0.91 7.13
C ARG A 134 -0.72 1.67 6.95
N ASN A 135 0.01 1.96 8.04
CA ASN A 135 1.33 2.57 7.92
C ASN A 135 2.36 1.60 7.32
N SER A 136 2.30 0.32 7.68
CA SER A 136 3.11 -0.74 7.06
C SER A 136 2.77 -0.89 5.57
N ALA A 137 1.49 -0.90 5.21
CA ALA A 137 1.03 -0.97 3.82
C ALA A 137 1.51 0.25 3.00
N ILE A 138 1.45 1.46 3.55
CA ILE A 138 2.01 2.68 2.92
C ILE A 138 3.52 2.51 2.66
N ILE A 139 4.27 2.01 3.65
CA ILE A 139 5.71 1.76 3.52
C ILE A 139 5.98 0.73 2.42
N ILE A 140 5.20 -0.35 2.34
CA ILE A 140 5.33 -1.35 1.28
C ILE A 140 5.04 -0.78 -0.09
N HIS A 141 3.94 -0.04 -0.28
CA HIS A 141 3.63 0.58 -1.57
C HIS A 141 4.69 1.58 -2.01
N LEU A 142 5.23 2.36 -1.07
CA LEU A 142 6.40 3.20 -1.32
C LEU A 142 7.61 2.36 -1.75
N SER A 143 7.92 1.29 -1.01
CA SER A 143 9.05 0.39 -1.28
C SER A 143 8.98 -0.22 -2.68
N LEU A 144 7.83 -0.78 -3.07
CA LEU A 144 7.64 -1.42 -4.36
C LEU A 144 7.69 -0.41 -5.51
N THR A 145 7.18 0.80 -5.29
CA THR A 145 7.34 1.90 -6.24
C THR A 145 8.82 2.25 -6.45
N LEU A 146 9.59 2.38 -5.37
CA LEU A 146 11.03 2.67 -5.44
C LEU A 146 11.80 1.51 -6.08
N LEU A 147 11.46 0.26 -5.76
CA LEU A 147 12.06 -0.94 -6.34
C LEU A 147 11.95 -0.91 -7.87
N MET A 148 10.74 -0.73 -8.40
CA MET A 148 10.50 -0.71 -9.84
C MET A 148 11.11 0.53 -10.52
N SER A 149 11.32 1.62 -9.77
CA SER A 149 12.01 2.80 -10.27
C SER A 149 13.52 2.61 -10.45
N LEU A 150 14.15 1.61 -9.80
CA LEU A 150 15.58 1.32 -9.94
C LEU A 150 15.98 1.04 -11.39
N ARG A 151 15.08 0.42 -12.16
CA ARG A 151 15.20 0.22 -13.60
C ARG A 151 13.81 0.16 -14.23
N ILE A 152 13.30 1.33 -14.64
CA ILE A 152 12.00 1.47 -15.30
C ILE A 152 11.92 0.53 -16.51
N GLY A 153 10.80 -0.18 -16.65
CA GLY A 153 10.58 -1.15 -17.72
C GLY A 153 11.18 -2.53 -17.47
N SER A 154 11.88 -2.76 -16.35
CA SER A 154 12.43 -4.08 -16.00
C SER A 154 11.33 -5.05 -15.56
N ILE A 155 11.05 -6.04 -16.40
CA ILE A 155 10.12 -7.14 -16.07
C ILE A 155 10.61 -7.94 -14.86
N LYS A 156 11.93 -8.07 -14.66
CA LYS A 156 12.49 -8.74 -13.48
C LYS A 156 12.09 -8.05 -12.17
N LEU A 157 12.08 -6.71 -12.17
CA LEU A 157 11.68 -5.94 -10.99
C LEU A 157 10.16 -5.95 -10.80
N LEU A 158 9.37 -6.00 -11.88
CA LEU A 158 7.94 -6.24 -11.81
C LEU A 158 7.64 -7.60 -11.17
N ILE A 159 8.25 -8.69 -11.65
CA ILE A 159 8.05 -10.03 -11.09
C ILE A 159 8.42 -10.06 -9.61
N LEU A 160 9.57 -9.47 -9.24
CA LEU A 160 9.96 -9.37 -7.85
C LEU A 160 8.94 -8.59 -7.01
N ALA A 161 8.43 -7.47 -7.52
CA ALA A 161 7.41 -6.69 -6.82
C ALA A 161 6.11 -7.47 -6.64
N VAL A 162 5.65 -8.21 -7.66
CA VAL A 162 4.47 -9.10 -7.59
C VAL A 162 4.67 -10.15 -6.51
N ILE A 163 5.82 -10.81 -6.49
CA ILE A 163 6.14 -11.84 -5.49
C ILE A 163 6.14 -11.24 -4.08
N LEU A 164 6.85 -10.14 -3.86
CA LEU A 164 6.95 -9.50 -2.54
C LEU A 164 5.58 -9.06 -2.04
N HIS A 165 4.79 -8.37 -2.87
CA HIS A 165 3.46 -7.91 -2.50
C HIS A 165 2.53 -9.09 -2.18
N SER A 166 2.47 -10.08 -3.06
CA SER A 166 1.63 -11.27 -2.85
C SER A 166 2.02 -12.00 -1.58
N LEU A 167 3.33 -12.15 -1.32
CA LEU A 167 3.85 -12.84 -0.15
C LEU A 167 3.49 -12.11 1.14
N ILE A 168 3.64 -10.78 1.20
CA ILE A 168 3.28 -10.00 2.39
C ILE A 168 1.79 -10.13 2.70
N ASN A 169 0.93 -9.99 1.69
CA ASN A 169 -0.52 -10.11 1.88
C ASN A 169 -0.90 -11.53 2.34
N TYR A 170 -0.29 -12.55 1.75
CA TYR A 170 -0.53 -13.93 2.16
C TYR A 170 -0.07 -14.16 3.60
N LEU A 171 1.15 -13.72 3.95
CA LEU A 171 1.71 -13.87 5.29
C LEU A 171 0.88 -13.15 6.34
N ALA A 172 0.36 -11.96 6.07
CA ALA A 172 -0.49 -11.21 7.00
C ALA A 172 -1.72 -12.04 7.39
N VAL A 173 -2.46 -12.53 6.39
CA VAL A 173 -3.69 -13.30 6.63
C VAL A 173 -3.39 -14.69 7.21
N SER A 174 -2.40 -15.41 6.68
CA SER A 174 -2.07 -16.75 7.19
C SER A 174 -1.52 -16.73 8.62
N SER A 175 -0.75 -15.69 8.97
CA SER A 175 -0.23 -15.54 10.33
C SER A 175 -1.34 -15.20 11.31
N LEU A 176 -2.36 -14.44 10.90
CA LEU A 176 -3.53 -14.19 11.73
C LEU A 176 -4.31 -15.47 12.02
N ILE A 177 -4.50 -16.32 10.99
CA ILE A 177 -5.16 -17.63 11.15
C ILE A 177 -4.38 -18.53 12.12
N LEU A 178 -3.04 -18.52 12.04
CA LEU A 178 -2.20 -19.38 12.86
C LEU A 178 -2.03 -18.89 14.30
N LEU A 179 -1.78 -17.59 14.49
CA LEU A 179 -1.45 -17.01 15.79
C LEU A 179 -2.67 -16.56 16.58
N GLY A 180 -3.79 -16.27 15.91
CA GLY A 180 -5.04 -15.81 16.54
C GLY A 180 -4.94 -14.43 17.21
N ASN A 181 -3.82 -13.72 17.07
CA ASN A 181 -3.59 -12.42 17.70
C ASN A 181 -3.08 -11.39 16.69
N VAL A 182 -3.93 -10.40 16.39
CA VAL A 182 -3.65 -9.36 15.40
C VAL A 182 -2.43 -8.52 15.75
N TRP A 183 -2.16 -8.24 17.03
CA TRP A 183 -1.01 -7.42 17.43
C TRP A 183 0.32 -8.05 17.07
N TYR A 184 0.43 -9.38 17.20
CA TYR A 184 1.65 -10.09 16.80
C TYR A 184 1.82 -10.08 15.28
N VAL A 185 0.73 -10.24 14.54
CA VAL A 185 0.75 -10.16 13.07
C VAL A 185 1.21 -8.78 12.62
N GLU A 186 0.63 -7.71 13.17
CA GLU A 186 1.01 -6.34 12.82
C GLU A 186 2.48 -6.04 13.12
N GLY A 187 2.98 -6.50 14.28
CA GLY A 187 4.38 -6.37 14.63
C GLY A 187 5.31 -7.07 13.63
N ILE A 188 4.95 -8.28 13.20
CA ILE A 188 5.71 -9.05 12.21
C ILE A 188 5.68 -8.35 10.85
N ILE A 189 4.50 -7.94 10.38
CA ILE A 189 4.35 -7.28 9.08
C ILE A 189 5.07 -5.93 9.05
N ALA A 190 5.06 -5.17 10.15
CA ALA A 190 5.83 -3.93 10.26
C ALA A 190 7.34 -4.18 10.12
N LEU A 191 7.89 -5.21 10.78
CA LEU A 191 9.30 -5.58 10.68
C LEU A 191 9.68 -6.04 9.27
N ILE A 192 8.84 -6.85 8.62
CA ILE A 192 9.03 -7.27 7.22
C ILE A 192 9.00 -6.04 6.30
N SER A 193 8.07 -5.10 6.54
CA SER A 193 7.95 -3.89 5.73
C SER A 193 9.19 -3.03 5.79
N LEU A 194 9.78 -2.87 6.98
CA LEU A 194 11.03 -2.14 7.18
C LEU A 194 12.23 -2.87 6.56
N SER A 195 12.30 -4.20 6.67
CA SER A 195 13.41 -4.98 6.11
C SER A 195 13.43 -4.96 4.58
N ILE A 196 12.28 -4.77 3.94
CA ILE A 196 12.17 -4.54 2.49
C ILE A 196 12.48 -3.08 2.14
N PHE A 197 11.92 -2.12 2.88
CA PHE A 197 12.05 -0.70 2.60
C PHE A 197 13.50 -0.20 2.67
N ILE A 198 14.21 -0.53 3.76
CA ILE A 198 15.54 0.04 4.04
C ILE A 198 16.55 -0.28 2.92
N PRO A 199 16.73 -1.54 2.48
CA PRO A 199 17.65 -1.86 1.39
C PRO A 199 17.27 -1.17 0.06
N ILE A 200 15.97 -1.13 -0.28
CA ILE A 200 15.50 -0.50 -1.53
C ILE A 200 15.78 1.00 -1.51
N LEU A 201 15.48 1.67 -0.39
CA LEU A 201 15.77 3.09 -0.23
C LEU A 201 17.27 3.36 -0.36
N HIS A 202 18.10 2.55 0.30
CA HIS A 202 19.55 2.67 0.22
C HIS A 202 20.07 2.54 -1.24
N LEU A 203 19.64 1.50 -1.95
CA LEU A 203 19.99 1.30 -3.36
C LEU A 203 19.56 2.49 -4.23
N ARG A 204 18.37 3.04 -3.95
CA ARG A 204 17.84 4.15 -4.74
C ARG A 204 18.59 5.46 -4.49
N LEU A 205 18.96 5.74 -3.24
CA LEU A 205 19.75 6.92 -2.89
C LEU A 205 21.14 6.86 -3.55
N LYS A 206 21.76 5.68 -3.63
CA LYS A 206 23.06 5.48 -4.28
C LYS A 206 23.05 5.74 -5.79
N GLN A 207 21.92 5.55 -6.48
CA GLN A 207 21.79 5.89 -7.91
C GLN A 207 21.76 7.40 -8.20
N HIS A 208 21.60 8.24 -7.17
CA HIS A 208 21.49 9.69 -7.27
C HIS A 208 22.73 10.44 -6.73
N GLN A 209 23.73 9.70 -6.24
CA GLN A 209 25.06 10.21 -5.90
C GLN A 209 26.00 9.98 -7.08
#